data_AF-A0A2V9VV83-F1
#
_entry.id   AF-A0A2V9VV83-F1
#
_cell.length_a   1.000
_cell.length_b   1.000
_cell.length_c   1.000
_cell.angle_alpha   90.00
_cell.angle_beta   90.00
_cell.angle_gamma   90.00
#
_symmetry.space_group_name_H-M   'P 1'
#
loop_
_entity.id
_entity.type
_entity.pdbx_description
1 polymer ?
#
loop_
_entity_poly.entity_id
_entity_poly.type
_entity_poly.pdbx_seq_one_letter_code
_entity_poly.pdbx_strand_id
1 'polypeptide(L)'
;KLIIIGVPNDEIRLNAFPLVFGGRSIYGTLTGTPIDSEDTLAFSVLENIRPMIETFPLEQAADAYARMMQGKARFRMVLVTGQ
;
A
#
# COMPACT_ATOMS: atom_id res chain seq x y z
N LYS A 1 13.91 12.84 -1.64
CA LYS A 1 12.50 13.06 -2.06
C LYS A 1 11.61 12.29 -1.10
N LEU A 2 10.59 12.93 -0.51
CA LEU A 2 9.55 12.27 0.28
C LEU A 2 8.39 11.93 -0.67
N ILE A 3 7.95 10.67 -0.69
CA ILE A 3 6.79 10.25 -1.47
C ILE A 3 5.63 9.95 -0.53
N ILE A 4 4.51 10.64 -0.71
CA ILE A 4 3.29 10.48 0.08
C ILE A 4 2.38 9.49 -0.66
N ILE A 5 2.16 8.33 -0.03
CA ILE A 5 1.22 7.28 -0.50
C ILE A 5 0.05 7.05 0.48
N GLY A 6 0.16 7.59 1.70
CA GLY A 6 -0.91 7.56 2.69
C GLY A 6 -1.71 8.86 2.65
N VAL A 7 -3.03 8.76 2.77
CA VAL A 7 -3.96 9.90 2.74
C VAL A 7 -4.65 9.98 4.11
N PRO A 8 -4.04 10.64 5.12
CA PRO A 8 -4.70 10.89 6.39
C PRO A 8 -5.86 11.87 6.21
N ASN A 9 -6.85 11.81 7.10
CA ASN A 9 -7.92 12.82 7.15
C ASN A 9 -7.41 14.18 7.68
N ASP A 10 -6.34 14.15 8.48
CA ASP A 10 -5.71 15.35 9.04
C ASP A 10 -4.69 15.97 8.08
N GLU A 11 -4.40 17.26 8.28
CA GLU A 11 -3.39 17.99 7.50
C GLU A 11 -1.96 17.45 7.73
N ILE A 12 -1.19 17.35 6.65
CA ILE A 12 0.26 17.10 6.73
C ILE A 12 0.98 18.43 6.89
N ARG A 13 1.43 18.73 8.11
CA ARG A 13 2.22 19.94 8.41
C ARG A 13 3.71 19.73 8.07
N LEU A 14 4.33 20.73 7.46
CA LEU A 14 5.74 20.67 7.05
C LEU A 14 6.51 21.94 7.45
N ASN A 15 7.82 21.77 7.66
CA ASN A 15 8.75 22.87 7.90
C ASN A 15 9.41 23.30 6.58
N ALA A 16 9.27 24.57 6.21
CA ALA A 16 9.82 25.13 4.97
C ALA A 16 11.35 25.24 4.97
N PHE A 17 11.99 25.45 6.14
CA PHE A 17 13.43 25.63 6.24
C PHE A 17 14.24 24.46 5.62
N PRO A 18 14.03 23.18 6.00
CA PRO A 18 14.74 22.07 5.38
C PRO A 18 14.33 21.81 3.93
N LEU A 19 13.14 22.27 3.48
CA LEU A 19 12.76 22.18 2.07
C LEU A 19 13.59 23.12 1.22
N VAL A 20 13.67 24.39 1.61
CA VAL A 20 14.37 25.44 0.87
C VAL A 20 15.88 25.23 0.95
N PHE A 21 16.45 25.20 2.16
CA PHE A 21 17.91 25.15 2.35
C PHE A 21 18.50 23.76 2.11
N GLY A 22 17.68 22.72 2.18
CA GLY A 22 18.09 21.34 1.88
C GLY A 22 17.78 20.89 0.45
N GLY A 23 17.16 21.74 -0.39
CA GLY A 23 16.75 21.39 -1.75
C GLY A 23 15.84 20.14 -1.80
N ARG A 24 14.98 19.96 -0.80
CA ARG A 24 14.17 18.74 -0.65
C ARG A 24 12.86 18.86 -1.42
N SER A 25 12.33 17.72 -1.85
CA SER A 25 11.09 17.62 -2.61
C SER A 25 10.08 16.67 -1.95
N ILE A 26 8.81 17.01 -2.10
CA ILE A 26 7.65 16.21 -1.70
C ILE A 26 6.84 15.90 -2.96
N TYR A 27 6.36 14.66 -3.09
CA TYR A 27 5.58 14.21 -4.24
C TYR A 27 4.50 13.23 -3.78
N GLY A 28 3.29 13.36 -4.31
CA GLY A 28 2.19 12.42 -4.06
C GLY A 28 2.00 11.48 -5.24
N THR A 29 1.64 10.23 -4.97
CA THR A 29 1.20 9.27 -5.99
C THR A 29 0.22 8.27 -5.39
N LEU A 30 -0.72 7.77 -6.20
CA LEU A 30 -1.72 6.80 -5.78
C LEU A 30 -1.39 5.41 -6.33
N THR A 31 -1.35 5.31 -7.66
CA THR A 31 -0.97 4.11 -8.42
C THR A 31 -0.16 4.52 -9.64
N GLY A 32 0.51 3.55 -10.25
CA GLY A 32 1.14 3.72 -11.56
C GLY A 32 0.15 3.63 -12.72
N THR A 33 0.69 3.74 -13.92
CA THR A 33 0.02 3.40 -15.18
C THR A 33 -0.13 1.88 -15.34
N PRO A 34 -0.89 1.40 -16.35
CA PRO A 34 -0.97 -0.04 -16.63
C PRO A 34 0.40 -0.68 -16.90
N ILE A 35 1.28 0.02 -17.63
CA ILE A 35 2.63 -0.51 -17.90
C ILE A 35 3.50 -0.56 -16.64
N ASP A 36 3.39 0.42 -15.74
CA ASP A 36 4.10 0.38 -14.45
C ASP A 36 3.69 -0.84 -13.61
N SER A 37 2.41 -1.24 -13.71
CA SER A 37 1.89 -2.42 -13.00
C SER A 37 2.43 -3.72 -13.60
N GLU A 38 2.51 -3.81 -14.93
CA GLU A 38 3.09 -4.96 -15.63
C GLU A 38 4.58 -5.11 -15.28
N ASP A 39 5.35 -4.02 -15.36
CA ASP A 39 6.77 -4.01 -15.00
C ASP A 39 6.99 -4.41 -13.53
N THR A 40 6.12 -3.93 -12.63
CA THR A 40 6.15 -4.29 -11.20
C THR A 40 5.89 -5.79 -11.00
N LEU A 41 4.93 -6.38 -11.72
CA LEU A 41 4.64 -7.81 -11.66
C LEU A 41 5.80 -8.64 -12.21
N ALA A 42 6.35 -8.24 -13.36
CA ALA A 42 7.51 -8.90 -13.97
C ALA A 42 8.72 -8.90 -13.03
N PHE A 43 9.04 -7.76 -12.42
CA PHE A 43 10.09 -7.64 -11.41
C PHE A 43 9.81 -8.50 -10.17
N SER A 44 8.56 -8.52 -9.69
CA SER A 44 8.19 -9.32 -8.52
C SER A 44 8.33 -10.82 -8.76
N VAL A 45 8.08 -11.29 -9.99
CA VAL A 45 8.32 -12.68 -10.38
C VAL A 45 9.83 -12.96 -10.44
N LEU A 46 10.60 -12.09 -11.10
CA LEU A 46 12.05 -12.21 -11.27
C LEU A 46 12.78 -12.32 -9.92
N GLU A 47 12.45 -11.46 -8.98
CA GLU A 47 13.12 -11.35 -7.67
C GLU A 47 12.43 -12.18 -6.57
N ASN A 48 11.44 -13.01 -6.93
CA ASN A 48 10.65 -13.82 -5.99
C ASN A 48 10.05 -12.99 -4.83
N ILE A 49 9.53 -11.80 -5.14
CA ILE A 49 8.84 -10.95 -4.17
C ILE A 49 7.39 -11.45 -4.04
N ARG A 50 6.97 -11.73 -2.81
CA ARG A 50 5.61 -12.20 -2.51
C ARG A 50 4.98 -11.37 -1.39
N PRO A 51 3.71 -10.97 -1.51
CA PRO A 51 3.02 -10.32 -0.41
C PRO A 51 2.78 -11.32 0.72
N MET A 52 2.80 -10.85 1.97
CA MET A 52 2.35 -11.66 3.10
C MET A 52 0.84 -11.50 3.22
N ILE A 53 0.13 -12.59 2.96
CA ILE A 53 -1.32 -12.60 2.89
C ILE A 53 -1.92 -13.59 3.89
N GLU A 54 -3.13 -13.29 4.33
CA GLU A 54 -4.02 -14.21 5.05
C GLU A 54 -5.30 -14.38 4.21
N THR A 55 -5.71 -15.61 3.95
CA THR A 55 -6.85 -15.91 3.08
C THR A 55 -8.11 -16.20 3.88
N PHE A 56 -9.24 -15.66 3.44
CA PHE A 56 -10.58 -15.96 3.98
C PHE A 56 -11.53 -16.31 2.84
N PRO A 57 -12.48 -17.24 3.04
CA PRO A 57 -13.54 -17.46 2.06
C PRO A 57 -14.39 -16.19 1.93
N LEU A 58 -14.93 -15.94 0.75
CA LEU A 58 -15.72 -14.74 0.45
C LEU A 58 -16.90 -14.58 1.42
N GLU A 59 -17.51 -15.69 1.86
CA GLU A 59 -18.62 -15.75 2.80
C GLU A 59 -18.26 -15.14 4.17
N GLN A 60 -16.97 -15.11 4.52
CA GLN A 60 -16.44 -14.56 5.76
C GLN A 60 -15.76 -13.19 5.55
N ALA A 61 -16.14 -12.45 4.50
CA ALA A 61 -15.58 -11.13 4.21
C ALA A 61 -15.68 -10.15 5.39
N ALA A 62 -16.78 -10.20 6.16
CA ALA A 62 -16.98 -9.35 7.33
C ALA A 62 -15.93 -9.62 8.42
N ASP A 63 -15.60 -10.88 8.68
CA ASP A 63 -14.60 -11.28 9.68
C ASP A 63 -13.19 -10.88 9.25
N ALA A 64 -12.86 -11.10 7.97
CA ALA A 64 -11.60 -10.66 7.37
C ALA A 64 -11.44 -9.14 7.51
N TYR A 65 -12.48 -8.37 7.19
CA TYR A 65 -12.49 -6.92 7.33
C TYR A 65 -12.32 -6.47 8.78
N ALA A 66 -13.05 -7.07 9.72
CA ALA A 66 -12.93 -6.75 11.15
C ALA A 66 -11.51 -7.01 11.67
N ARG A 67 -10.89 -8.13 11.28
CA ARG A 67 -9.50 -8.47 11.64
C ARG A 67 -8.49 -7.46 11.09
N MET A 68 -8.67 -7.02 9.85
CA MET A 68 -7.87 -5.96 9.24
C MET A 68 -8.01 -4.65 10.01
N MET A 69 -9.24 -4.22 10.30
CA MET A 69 -9.51 -2.97 11.02
C MET A 69 -8.99 -2.98 12.47
N GLN A 70 -8.92 -4.15 13.11
CA GLN A 70 -8.30 -4.33 14.43
C GLN A 70 -6.76 -4.35 14.38
N GLY A 71 -6.15 -4.21 13.19
CA GLY A 71 -4.69 -4.26 13.03
C GLY A 71 -4.07 -5.64 13.29
N LYS A 72 -4.90 -6.71 13.28
CA LYS A 72 -4.47 -8.09 13.57
C LYS A 72 -3.98 -8.85 12.34
N ALA A 73 -4.22 -8.33 11.15
CA ALA A 73 -3.75 -8.92 9.89
C ALA A 73 -2.25 -8.67 9.67
N ARG A 74 -1.54 -9.65 9.12
CA ARG A 74 -0.13 -9.56 8.73
C ARG A 74 0.06 -10.10 7.30
N PHE A 75 -0.02 -9.29 6.25
CA PHE A 75 -0.26 -7.84 6.17
C PHE A 75 -1.49 -7.49 5.34
N ARG A 76 -1.95 -8.39 4.49
CA ARG A 76 -3.16 -8.21 3.67
C ARG A 76 -4.13 -9.37 3.86
N MET A 77 -5.40 -9.05 4.07
CA MET A 77 -6.49 -10.00 3.92
C MET A 77 -6.80 -10.18 2.43
N VAL A 78 -6.92 -11.42 1.97
CA VAL A 78 -7.30 -11.77 0.59
C VAL A 78 -8.52 -12.68 0.66
N LEU A 79 -9.58 -12.28 -0.04
CA LEU A 79 -10.78 -13.12 -0.16
C LEU A 79 -10.58 -14.11 -1.29
N VAL A 80 -10.90 -15.38 -1.04
CA VAL A 80 -10.87 -16.46 -2.03
C VAL A 80 -12.28 -16.84 -2.42
N THR A 81 -12.51 -17.04 -3.72
CA THR A 81 -13.79 -17.40 -4.30
C THR A 81 -13.73 -18.82 -4.85
N GLY A 82 -14.74 -19.64 -4.59
CA GLY A 82 -14.85 -20.99 -5.18
C GLY A 82 -13.91 -22.04 -4.56
N GLN A 83 -13.54 -21.85 -3.29
CA GLN A 83 -13.01 -22.92 -2.43
C GLN A 83 -14.12 -23.50 -1.58
#